data_AF-X0T183-F1
#
_entry.id   AF-X0T183-F1
#
_cell.length_a   1.000
_cell.length_b   1.000
_cell.length_c   1.000
_cell.angle_alpha   90.00
_cell.angle_beta   90.00
_cell.angle_gamma   90.00
#
_symmetry.space_group_name_H-M   'P 1'
#
loop_
_entity.id
_entity.type
_entity.pdbx_description
1 polymer ?
#
loop_
_entity_poly.entity_id
_entity_poly.type
_entity_poly.pdbx_seq_one_letter_code
_entity_poly.pdbx_strand_id
1 'polypeptide(L)'
;MGKKYSEVKHEDKFHEALSNAWDRVERYALPVGITVCVLLLGAVAWMFISQYQTSSLEKPWAERFEIGRRYADTDDTDAKEQTKRLLAELEAFVQKHQGKGVAAITLLEIARTHLTLADIERGKDTDAVKDHLKRAASAAEQFIADFPSHP
;
A
#
# COMPACT_ATOMS: atom_id res chain seq x y z
N MET A 1 31.09 -35.50 48.34
CA MET A 1 31.05 -34.54 47.22
C MET A 1 32.05 -34.98 46.16
N GLY A 2 31.65 -34.96 44.89
CA GLY A 2 32.53 -35.26 43.75
C GLY A 2 32.06 -36.45 42.91
N LYS A 3 31.02 -36.26 42.09
CA LYS A 3 30.75 -37.18 40.97
C LYS A 3 31.88 -36.99 39.96
N LYS A 4 32.87 -37.90 39.98
CA LYS A 4 33.91 -37.97 38.95
C LYS A 4 33.25 -38.30 37.62
N TYR A 5 33.36 -37.39 36.65
CA TYR A 5 33.06 -37.69 35.26
C TYR A 5 33.96 -38.87 34.84
N SER A 6 33.33 -39.92 34.33
CA SER A 6 34.01 -41.09 33.76
C SER A 6 34.97 -40.60 32.67
N GLU A 7 36.27 -40.75 32.90
CA GLU A 7 37.30 -40.60 31.87
C GLU A 7 36.88 -41.41 30.64
N VAL A 8 36.84 -40.77 29.48
CA VAL A 8 36.62 -41.44 28.20
C VAL A 8 37.87 -42.29 27.93
N LYS A 9 37.87 -43.53 28.41
CA LYS A 9 39.04 -44.44 28.33
C LYS A 9 39.46 -44.84 26.91
N HIS A 10 38.68 -44.45 25.89
CA HIS A 10 38.97 -44.73 24.49
C HIS A 10 38.66 -43.49 23.65
N GLU A 11 39.50 -42.47 23.81
CA GLU A 11 39.46 -41.22 23.04
C GLU A 11 39.42 -41.51 21.52
N ASP A 12 40.21 -42.48 21.06
CA ASP A 12 40.22 -42.95 19.67
C ASP A 12 38.85 -43.46 19.18
N LYS A 13 38.14 -44.24 20.01
CA LYS A 13 36.80 -44.77 19.66
C LYS A 13 35.72 -43.70 19.72
N PHE A 14 35.91 -42.68 20.56
CA PHE A 14 35.02 -41.54 20.63
C PHE A 14 35.19 -40.64 19.40
N HIS A 15 36.43 -40.39 18.98
CA HIS A 15 36.73 -39.69 17.73
C HIS A 15 36.26 -40.47 16.49
N GLU A 16 36.45 -41.79 16.47
CA GLU A 16 35.99 -42.65 15.39
C GLU A 16 34.46 -42.71 15.30
N ALA A 17 33.76 -42.74 16.45
CA ALA A 17 32.30 -42.66 16.49
C ALA A 17 31.77 -41.29 16.03
N LEU A 18 32.44 -40.20 16.43
CA LEU A 18 32.10 -38.84 15.98
C LEU A 18 32.39 -38.64 14.49
N SER A 19 33.50 -39.16 13.98
CA SER A 19 33.85 -39.10 12.55
C SER A 19 32.83 -39.87 11.71
N ASN A 20 32.47 -41.10 12.11
CA ASN A 20 31.44 -41.88 11.40
C ASN A 20 30.05 -41.24 11.46
N ALA A 21 29.71 -40.59 12.57
CA ALA A 21 28.47 -39.83 12.70
C ALA A 21 28.50 -38.57 11.82
N TRP A 22 29.64 -37.89 11.76
CA TRP A 22 29.86 -36.71 10.92
C TRP A 22 29.79 -37.07 9.43
N ASP A 23 30.47 -38.11 8.96
CA ASP A 23 30.41 -38.57 7.55
C ASP A 23 28.99 -38.93 7.09
N ARG A 24 28.17 -39.41 8.03
CA ARG A 24 26.75 -39.72 7.78
C ARG A 24 25.89 -38.46 7.72
N VAL A 25 26.18 -37.46 8.54
CA VAL A 25 25.46 -36.18 8.59
C VAL A 25 25.90 -35.21 7.48
N GLU A 26 27.18 -35.23 7.10
CA GLU A 26 27.80 -34.35 6.10
C GLU A 26 27.06 -34.43 4.74
N ARG A 27 26.65 -35.64 4.34
CA ARG A 27 25.86 -35.88 3.13
C ARG A 27 24.51 -35.15 3.12
N TYR A 28 23.94 -34.88 4.30
CA TYR A 28 22.67 -34.18 4.46
C TYR A 28 22.86 -32.70 4.83
N ALA A 29 23.99 -32.35 5.45
CA ALA A 29 24.28 -31.00 5.91
C ALA A 29 24.30 -29.99 4.75
N LEU A 30 24.91 -30.35 3.61
CA LEU A 30 24.97 -29.52 2.41
C LEU A 30 23.58 -29.25 1.79
N PRO A 31 22.76 -30.25 1.44
CA PRO A 31 21.44 -30.01 0.86
C PRO A 31 20.47 -29.35 1.86
N VAL A 32 20.55 -29.68 3.16
CA VAL A 32 19.76 -29.00 4.20
C VAL A 32 20.19 -27.54 4.32
N GLY A 33 21.49 -27.26 4.33
CA GLY A 33 22.03 -25.90 4.35
C GLY A 33 21.58 -25.07 3.15
N ILE A 34 21.66 -25.63 1.93
CA ILE A 34 21.16 -24.98 0.70
C ILE A 34 19.66 -24.71 0.80
N THR A 35 18.88 -25.68 1.30
CA THR A 35 17.43 -25.52 1.46
C THR A 35 17.10 -24.39 2.44
N VAL A 36 17.78 -24.33 3.58
CA VAL A 36 17.63 -23.25 4.56
C VAL A 36 18.02 -21.90 3.96
N CYS A 37 19.13 -21.82 3.22
CA CYS A 37 19.55 -20.60 2.54
C CYS A 37 18.50 -20.12 1.52
N VAL A 38 17.93 -21.02 0.71
CA VAL A 38 16.89 -20.67 -0.27
C VAL A 38 15.61 -20.18 0.42
N LEU A 39 15.20 -20.83 1.51
CA LEU A 39 14.03 -20.39 2.29
C LEU A 39 14.23 -19.01 2.91
N LEU A 40 15.42 -18.73 3.44
CA LEU A 40 15.78 -17.42 3.99
C LEU A 40 15.78 -16.34 2.91
N LEU A 41 16.35 -16.61 1.73
CA LEU A 41 16.30 -15.68 0.59
C LEU A 41 14.87 -15.42 0.14
N GLY A 42 14.02 -16.45 0.10
CA GLY A 42 12.60 -16.30 -0.20
C GLY A 42 11.86 -15.44 0.83
N ALA A 43 12.13 -15.64 2.12
CA ALA A 43 11.55 -14.84 3.20
C ALA A 43 12.00 -13.38 3.13
N VAL A 44 13.28 -13.13 2.86
CA VAL A 44 13.83 -11.78 2.69
C VAL A 44 13.21 -11.09 1.46
N ALA A 45 13.15 -11.78 0.32
CA ALA A 45 12.50 -11.26 -0.89
C ALA A 45 11.03 -10.94 -0.62
N TRP A 46 10.31 -11.81 0.10
CA TRP A 46 8.93 -11.57 0.51
C TRP A 46 8.77 -10.35 1.42
N MET A 47 9.68 -10.16 2.40
CA MET A 47 9.68 -8.95 3.22
C MET A 47 9.88 -7.68 2.39
N PHE A 48 10.79 -7.68 1.42
CA PHE A 48 10.99 -6.54 0.53
C PHE A 48 9.76 -6.29 -0.37
N ILE A 49 9.18 -7.35 -0.95
CA ILE A 49 7.99 -7.23 -1.81
C ILE A 49 6.80 -6.72 -1.00
N SER A 50 6.56 -7.26 0.19
CA SER A 50 5.47 -6.81 1.06
C SER A 50 5.66 -5.36 1.50
N GLN A 51 6.86 -4.96 1.94
CA GLN A 51 7.14 -3.56 2.28
C GLN A 51 6.99 -2.62 1.07
N TYR A 52 7.42 -3.05 -0.11
CA TYR A 52 7.25 -2.30 -1.35
C TYR A 52 5.78 -2.13 -1.72
N GLN A 53 4.97 -3.19 -1.59
CA GLN A 53 3.53 -3.13 -1.83
C GLN A 53 2.81 -2.25 -0.81
N THR A 54 3.12 -2.38 0.48
CA THR A 54 2.55 -1.53 1.53
C THR A 54 2.90 -0.05 1.30
N SER A 55 4.16 0.26 1.03
CA SER A 55 4.57 1.66 0.76
C SER A 55 3.99 2.21 -0.54
N SER A 56 3.77 1.37 -1.56
CA SER A 56 3.11 1.75 -2.82
C SER A 56 1.62 2.07 -2.62
N LEU A 57 0.96 1.39 -1.68
CA LEU A 57 -0.43 1.64 -1.30
C LEU A 57 -0.56 2.85 -0.36
N GLU A 58 0.35 3.02 0.60
CA GLU A 58 0.30 4.10 1.60
C GLU A 58 0.62 5.48 1.02
N LYS A 59 1.58 5.58 0.09
CA LYS A 59 2.01 6.88 -0.48
C LYS A 59 0.86 7.67 -1.12
N PRO A 60 0.02 7.09 -2.00
CA PRO A 60 -1.14 7.78 -2.55
C PRO A 60 -2.14 8.23 -1.48
N TRP A 61 -2.33 7.44 -0.42
CA TRP A 61 -3.20 7.82 0.70
C TRP A 61 -2.64 8.98 1.51
N ALA A 62 -1.33 8.97 1.78
CA ALA A 62 -0.65 10.07 2.46
C ALA A 62 -0.75 11.38 1.66
N GLU A 63 -0.51 11.32 0.34
CA GLU A 63 -0.67 12.48 -0.55
C GLU A 63 -2.12 13.01 -0.54
N ARG A 64 -3.13 12.13 -0.62
CA ARG A 64 -4.55 12.54 -0.57
C ARG A 64 -4.92 13.17 0.78
N PHE A 65 -4.40 12.63 1.88
CA PHE A 65 -4.62 13.18 3.21
C PHE A 65 -3.97 14.55 3.37
N GLU A 66 -2.77 14.74 2.83
CA GLU A 66 -2.07 16.03 2.85
C GLU A 66 -2.84 17.11 2.08
N ILE A 67 -3.42 16.77 0.91
CA ILE A 67 -4.33 17.66 0.19
C ILE A 67 -5.48 18.06 1.12
N GLY A 68 -6.25 17.11 1.66
CA GLY A 68 -7.38 17.41 2.53
C GLY A 68 -7.01 18.27 3.75
N ARG A 69 -5.85 17.99 4.36
CA ARG A 69 -5.36 18.75 5.51
C ARG A 69 -5.03 20.21 5.16
N ARG A 70 -4.37 20.47 4.03
CA ARG A 70 -4.06 21.86 3.61
C ARG A 70 -5.33 22.71 3.55
N TYR A 71 -6.41 22.15 3.02
CA TYR A 71 -7.68 22.86 2.90
C TYR A 71 -8.46 22.90 4.22
N ALA A 72 -8.29 21.95 5.13
CA ALA A 72 -8.87 22.01 6.48
C ALA A 72 -8.21 23.08 7.38
N ASP A 73 -6.91 23.31 7.20
CA ASP A 73 -6.11 24.23 8.01
C ASP A 73 -6.12 25.68 7.45
N THR A 74 -6.83 25.96 6.36
CA THR A 74 -6.85 27.31 5.76
C THR A 74 -8.01 28.15 6.31
N ASP A 75 -7.69 29.23 7.02
CA ASP A 75 -8.63 30.28 7.49
C ASP A 75 -9.11 31.24 6.37
N ASP A 76 -9.18 30.76 5.11
CA ASP A 76 -9.54 31.63 4.00
C ASP A 76 -11.02 32.02 4.07
N THR A 77 -11.31 33.30 3.83
CA THR A 77 -12.68 33.84 3.95
C THR A 77 -13.55 33.57 2.72
N ASP A 78 -12.95 33.08 1.62
CA ASP A 78 -13.65 32.71 0.39
C ASP A 78 -13.73 31.19 0.22
N ALA A 79 -14.73 30.59 0.88
CA ALA A 79 -15.02 29.16 0.80
C ALA A 79 -15.29 28.67 -0.63
N LYS A 80 -15.77 29.53 -1.54
CA LYS A 80 -16.09 29.15 -2.92
C LYS A 80 -14.83 29.00 -3.74
N GLU A 81 -13.90 29.95 -3.63
CA GLU A 81 -12.60 29.86 -4.30
C GLU A 81 -11.74 28.72 -3.74
N GLN A 82 -11.79 28.52 -2.43
CA GLN A 82 -11.12 27.39 -1.78
C GLN A 82 -11.64 26.05 -2.30
N THR A 83 -12.96 25.88 -2.42
CA THR A 83 -13.58 24.65 -2.96
C THR A 83 -13.13 24.38 -4.40
N LYS A 84 -13.02 25.42 -5.24
CA LYS A 84 -12.53 25.26 -6.62
C LYS A 84 -11.08 24.80 -6.68
N ARG A 85 -10.20 25.37 -5.84
CA ARG A 85 -8.79 24.97 -5.77
C ARG A 85 -8.64 23.53 -5.28
N LEU A 86 -9.41 23.16 -4.25
CA LEU A 86 -9.47 21.78 -3.76
C LEU A 86 -9.89 20.82 -4.89
N LEU A 87 -10.96 21.13 -5.61
CA LEU A 87 -11.44 20.30 -6.72
C LEU A 87 -10.37 20.14 -7.82
N ALA A 88 -9.68 21.22 -8.19
CA ALA A 88 -8.60 21.16 -9.18
C ALA A 88 -7.42 20.29 -8.71
N GLU A 89 -7.04 20.37 -7.43
CA GLU A 89 -6.00 19.49 -6.87
C GLU A 89 -6.43 18.02 -6.82
N LEU A 90 -7.69 17.75 -6.46
CA LEU A 90 -8.22 16.39 -6.44
C LEU A 90 -8.32 15.81 -7.86
N GLU A 91 -8.70 16.60 -8.86
CA GLU A 91 -8.69 16.20 -10.28
C GLU A 91 -7.27 15.85 -10.74
N ALA A 92 -6.29 16.70 -10.44
CA ALA A 92 -4.88 16.44 -10.76
C ALA A 92 -4.36 15.18 -10.03
N PHE A 93 -4.77 14.98 -8.77
CA PHE A 93 -4.43 13.79 -7.99
C PHE A 93 -4.99 12.51 -8.64
N VAL A 94 -6.24 12.53 -9.11
CA VAL A 94 -6.85 11.39 -9.82
C VAL A 94 -6.05 11.05 -11.07
N GLN A 95 -5.69 12.04 -11.88
CA GLN A 95 -4.89 11.80 -13.09
C GLN A 95 -3.51 11.21 -12.77
N LYS A 96 -2.86 11.67 -11.70
CA LYS A 96 -1.57 11.14 -11.24
C LYS A 96 -1.66 9.69 -10.74
N HIS A 97 -2.79 9.29 -10.16
CA HIS A 97 -2.99 7.99 -9.52
C HIS A 97 -4.07 7.14 -10.19
N GLN A 98 -4.27 7.32 -11.50
CA GLN A 98 -5.27 6.60 -12.28
C GLN A 98 -5.16 5.08 -12.09
N GLY A 99 -6.32 4.41 -11.97
CA GLY A 99 -6.41 2.97 -11.73
C GLY A 99 -6.09 2.51 -10.31
N LYS A 100 -5.73 3.41 -9.38
CA LYS A 100 -5.56 3.08 -7.95
C LYS A 100 -6.86 3.30 -7.18
N GLY A 101 -7.12 2.45 -6.18
CA GLY A 101 -8.34 2.53 -5.36
C GLY A 101 -8.55 3.88 -4.65
N VAL A 102 -7.47 4.60 -4.31
CA VAL A 102 -7.59 5.95 -3.74
C VAL A 102 -8.18 6.95 -4.75
N ALA A 103 -7.80 6.85 -6.03
CA ALA A 103 -8.32 7.72 -7.09
C ALA A 103 -9.80 7.42 -7.36
N ALA A 104 -10.22 6.16 -7.22
CA ALA A 104 -11.62 5.76 -7.31
C ALA A 104 -12.47 6.51 -6.27
N ILE A 105 -12.03 6.53 -5.00
CA ILE A 105 -12.72 7.23 -3.92
C ILE A 105 -12.69 8.75 -4.15
N THR A 106 -11.57 9.29 -4.62
CA THR A 106 -11.46 10.72 -4.93
C THR A 106 -12.41 11.15 -6.05
N LEU A 107 -12.58 10.34 -7.10
CA LEU A 107 -13.56 10.60 -8.18
C LEU A 107 -15.00 10.69 -7.67
N LEU A 108 -15.39 9.78 -6.76
CA LEU A 108 -16.71 9.81 -6.14
C LEU A 108 -16.91 11.06 -5.26
N GLU A 109 -15.86 11.51 -4.57
CA GLU A 109 -15.87 12.73 -3.77
C GLU A 109 -15.99 14.00 -4.63
N ILE A 110 -15.26 14.06 -5.76
CA ILE A 110 -15.39 15.14 -6.76
C ILE A 110 -16.82 15.19 -7.29
N ALA A 111 -17.38 14.04 -7.69
CA ALA A 111 -18.75 13.96 -8.20
C ALA A 111 -19.76 14.45 -7.15
N ARG A 112 -19.67 13.98 -5.91
CA ARG A 112 -20.53 14.41 -4.80
C ARG A 112 -20.42 15.91 -4.54
N THR A 113 -19.21 16.47 -4.58
CA THR A 113 -18.98 17.89 -4.32
C THR A 113 -19.62 18.73 -5.42
N HIS A 114 -19.49 18.34 -6.69
CA HIS A 114 -20.17 19.02 -7.79
C HIS A 114 -21.69 18.91 -7.72
N LEU A 115 -22.25 17.76 -7.31
CA LEU A 115 -23.70 17.64 -7.05
C LEU A 115 -24.16 18.59 -5.94
N THR A 116 -23.36 18.73 -4.88
CA THR A 116 -23.66 19.66 -3.77
C THR A 116 -23.62 21.12 -4.25
N LEU A 117 -22.61 21.49 -5.05
CA LEU A 117 -22.52 22.84 -5.62
C LEU A 117 -23.68 23.13 -6.59
N ALA A 118 -24.10 22.15 -7.39
CA ALA A 118 -25.27 22.27 -8.26
C ALA A 118 -26.55 22.53 -7.44
N ASP A 119 -26.72 21.88 -6.28
CA ASP A 119 -27.88 22.12 -5.42
C ASP A 119 -27.83 23.51 -4.76
N ILE A 120 -26.63 23.99 -4.37
CA ILE A 120 -26.44 25.35 -3.82
C ILE A 120 -26.76 26.46 -4.84
N GLU A 121 -26.40 26.25 -6.11
CA GLU A 121 -26.65 27.20 -7.21
C GLU A 121 -28.06 27.05 -7.81
N ARG A 122 -28.83 26.07 -7.35
CA ARG A 122 -30.19 25.81 -7.82
C ARG A 122 -31.09 27.02 -7.59
N GLY A 123 -31.71 27.50 -8.67
CA GLY A 123 -32.58 28.68 -8.65
C GLY A 123 -31.84 30.02 -8.65
N LYS A 124 -30.50 30.03 -8.64
CA LYS A 124 -29.66 31.23 -8.79
C LYS A 124 -29.11 31.36 -10.20
N ASP A 125 -28.44 30.31 -10.68
CA ASP A 125 -27.78 30.28 -11.98
C ASP A 125 -27.95 28.91 -12.64
N THR A 126 -28.79 28.87 -13.68
CA THR A 126 -29.11 27.62 -14.39
C THR A 126 -27.91 27.08 -15.18
N ASP A 127 -27.04 27.95 -15.67
CA ASP A 127 -25.90 27.52 -16.47
C ASP A 127 -24.78 26.99 -15.57
N ALA A 128 -24.56 27.60 -14.40
CA ALA A 128 -23.65 27.06 -13.38
C ALA A 128 -24.11 25.68 -12.88
N VAL A 129 -25.42 25.48 -12.64
CA VAL A 129 -25.98 24.17 -12.28
C VAL A 129 -25.68 23.13 -13.35
N LYS A 130 -25.90 23.45 -14.63
CA LYS A 130 -25.60 22.55 -15.74
C LYS A 130 -24.11 22.20 -15.82
N ASP A 131 -23.22 23.18 -15.61
CA ASP A 131 -21.78 22.93 -15.61
C ASP A 131 -21.38 21.96 -14.49
N HIS A 132 -21.87 22.19 -13.27
CA HIS A 132 -21.61 21.30 -12.14
C HIS A 132 -22.17 19.89 -12.36
N LEU A 133 -23.38 19.75 -12.90
CA LEU A 133 -23.94 18.44 -13.23
C LEU A 133 -23.12 17.71 -14.30
N LYS A 134 -22.63 18.41 -15.32
CA LYS A 134 -21.74 17.83 -16.33
C LYS A 134 -20.42 17.36 -15.74
N ARG A 135 -19.80 18.13 -14.85
CA ARG A 135 -18.56 17.74 -14.17
C ARG A 135 -18.77 16.54 -13.25
N ALA A 136 -19.88 16.51 -12.51
CA ALA A 136 -20.25 15.36 -11.69
C ALA A 136 -20.43 14.08 -12.54
N ALA A 137 -21.13 14.19 -13.66
CA ALA A 137 -21.30 13.09 -14.61
C ALA A 137 -19.95 12.64 -15.18
N SER A 138 -19.09 13.57 -15.61
CA SER A 138 -17.76 13.26 -16.13
C SER A 138 -16.89 12.51 -15.13
N ALA A 139 -16.92 12.89 -13.84
CA ALA A 139 -16.18 12.19 -12.80
C ALA A 139 -16.73 10.76 -12.56
N ALA A 140 -18.05 10.59 -12.62
CA ALA A 140 -18.69 9.27 -12.53
C ALA A 140 -18.38 8.38 -13.75
N GLU A 141 -18.40 8.94 -14.96
CA GLU A 141 -18.01 8.25 -16.19
C GLU A 141 -16.55 7.82 -16.13
N GLN A 142 -15.66 8.70 -15.67
CA GLN A 142 -14.25 8.37 -15.47
C GLN A 142 -14.08 7.26 -14.44
N PHE A 143 -14.84 7.27 -13.34
CA PHE A 143 -14.83 6.18 -12.36
C PHE A 143 -15.21 4.83 -13.00
N ILE A 144 -16.27 4.79 -13.81
CA ILE A 144 -16.70 3.57 -14.50
C ILE A 144 -15.64 3.11 -15.50
N ALA A 145 -15.03 4.04 -16.24
CA ALA A 145 -14.00 3.74 -17.24
C ALA A 145 -12.71 3.20 -16.61
N ASP A 146 -12.26 3.81 -15.51
CA ASP A 146 -11.03 3.45 -14.81
C ASP A 146 -11.21 2.16 -13.96
N PHE A 147 -12.45 1.82 -13.59
CA PHE A 147 -12.77 0.68 -12.71
C PHE A 147 -13.93 -0.19 -13.24
N PRO A 148 -13.80 -0.81 -14.44
CA PRO A 148 -14.89 -1.52 -15.13
C PRO A 148 -15.38 -2.79 -14.44
N SER A 149 -14.64 -3.29 -13.43
CA SER A 149 -14.93 -4.52 -12.70
C SER A 149 -15.39 -4.30 -11.26
N HIS A 150 -15.72 -3.07 -10.86
CA HIS A 150 -16.39 -2.80 -9.59
C HIS A 150 -17.92 -3.02 -9.74
N PRO A 151 -18.51 -4.05 -9.08
CA PRO A 151 -19.95 -4.29 -9.10
C PRO A 151 -20.74 -3.27 -8.27
#